data_AF-A0A2N1RUV8-F1
#
_entry.id   AF-A0A2N1RUV8-F1
#
_cell.length_a   1.000
_cell.length_b   1.000
_cell.length_c   1.000
_cell.angle_alpha   90.00
_cell.angle_beta   90.00
_cell.angle_gamma   90.00
#
_symmetry.space_group_name_H-M   'P 1'
#
loop_
_entity.id
_entity.type
_entity.pdbx_description
1 polymer ?
#
loop_
_entity_poly.entity_id
_entity_poly.type
_entity_poly.pdbx_seq_one_letter_code
_entity_poly.pdbx_strand_id
1 'polypeptide(L)'
;MKCSKAVEDYLKLENNSHTPFVLKLHLMFCKGCRNEVLRLKKVFHLLKDDSVYKSPYDIRTSVMDIIRSESVYVVKTISGFKWVTIGSIIFFSILLINFSDSFLWLKDEFGSDYTIPMSIVMGFIFSAYSAVLIGCNYESIKKYLELHYKWKIK
;
A
#
# COMPACT_ATOMS: atom_id res chain seq x y z
N MET A 1 -0.81 -4.15 33.42
CA MET A 1 -1.19 -2.88 32.76
C MET A 1 -1.53 -1.86 33.82
N LYS A 2 -1.31 -0.57 33.55
CA LYS A 2 -1.85 0.52 34.38
C LYS A 2 -3.36 0.59 34.16
N CYS A 3 -4.11 0.83 35.23
CA CYS A 3 -5.58 0.86 35.20
C CYS A 3 -6.13 1.88 34.18
N SER A 4 -5.49 3.06 34.06
CA SER A 4 -5.87 4.08 33.07
C SER A 4 -5.77 3.58 31.63
N LYS A 5 -4.68 2.87 31.32
CA LYS A 5 -4.45 2.29 29.99
C LYS A 5 -5.44 1.17 29.67
N ALA A 6 -5.88 0.41 30.68
CA ALA A 6 -6.86 -0.66 30.49
C ALA A 6 -8.25 -0.12 30.09
N VAL A 7 -8.68 1.01 30.67
CA VAL A 7 -9.94 1.65 30.30
C VAL A 7 -9.85 2.27 28.91
N GLU A 8 -8.74 2.92 28.58
CA GLU A 8 -8.51 3.49 27.24
C GLU A 8 -8.47 2.42 26.16
N ASP A 9 -7.75 1.31 26.38
CA ASP A 9 -7.71 0.18 25.46
C ASP A 9 -9.07 -0.51 25.33
N TYR A 10 -9.92 -0.47 26.37
CA TYR A 10 -11.30 -0.92 26.28
C TYR A 10 -12.19 0.02 25.44
N LEU A 11 -12.04 1.34 25.58
CA LEU A 11 -12.79 2.32 24.79
C LEU A 11 -12.45 2.29 23.29
N LYS A 12 -11.20 1.92 22.96
CA LYS A 12 -10.78 1.70 21.56
C LYS A 12 -11.46 0.49 20.92
N LEU A 13 -12.05 -0.41 21.71
CA LEU A 13 -12.79 -1.58 21.24
C LEU A 13 -14.28 -1.20 21.13
N GLU A 14 -14.61 -0.45 20.07
CA GLU A 14 -15.95 0.11 19.81
C GLU A 14 -17.02 -0.96 19.58
N ASN A 15 -16.61 -2.13 19.11
CA ASN A 15 -17.47 -3.29 18.96
C ASN A 15 -16.86 -4.42 19.77
N ASN A 16 -17.68 -5.29 20.33
CA ASN A 16 -17.31 -6.40 21.22
C ASN A 16 -16.42 -7.48 20.53
N SER A 17 -15.75 -7.14 19.43
CA SER A 17 -14.74 -7.91 18.73
C SER A 17 -13.49 -8.08 19.59
N HIS A 18 -13.03 -9.33 19.62
CA HIS A 18 -11.79 -9.85 20.22
C HIS A 18 -11.10 -8.93 21.23
N THR A 19 -11.64 -8.91 22.45
CA THR A 19 -10.94 -8.31 23.60
C THR A 19 -9.58 -8.99 23.79
N PRO A 20 -8.48 -8.22 23.78
CA PRO A 20 -7.14 -8.78 23.89
C PRO A 20 -6.98 -9.53 25.21
N PHE A 21 -6.28 -10.66 25.17
CA PHE A 21 -6.17 -11.57 26.31
C PHE A 21 -5.63 -10.87 27.57
N VAL A 22 -4.68 -9.95 27.39
CA VAL A 22 -4.09 -9.15 28.47
C VAL A 22 -5.14 -8.29 29.18
N LEU A 23 -6.08 -7.71 28.42
CA LEU A 23 -7.17 -6.90 28.98
C LEU A 23 -8.18 -7.77 29.73
N LYS A 24 -8.52 -8.96 29.21
CA LYS A 24 -9.38 -9.94 29.91
C LYS A 24 -8.79 -10.34 31.26
N LEU A 25 -7.50 -10.68 31.27
CA LEU A 25 -6.79 -11.05 32.49
C LEU A 25 -6.82 -9.91 33.52
N HIS A 26 -6.53 -8.68 33.06
CA HIS A 26 -6.55 -7.51 33.93
C HIS A 26 -7.93 -7.22 34.54
N LEU A 27 -9.01 -7.38 33.78
CA LEU A 27 -10.38 -7.19 34.26
C LEU A 27 -10.83 -8.29 35.25
N MET A 28 -10.27 -9.49 35.16
CA MET A 28 -10.55 -10.55 36.14
C MET A 28 -9.91 -10.26 37.51
N PHE A 29 -8.67 -9.75 37.51
CA PHE A 29 -7.93 -9.51 38.75
C PHE A 29 -8.16 -8.12 39.36
N CYS A 30 -8.52 -7.10 38.57
CA CYS A 30 -8.74 -5.75 39.06
C CYS A 30 -10.24 -5.43 39.20
N LYS A 31 -10.76 -5.46 40.44
CA LYS A 31 -12.16 -5.13 40.75
C LYS A 31 -12.54 -3.68 40.35
N GLY A 32 -11.61 -2.73 40.47
CA GLY A 32 -11.83 -1.33 40.09
C GLY A 32 -12.07 -1.17 38.59
N CYS A 33 -11.18 -1.70 37.76
CA CYS A 33 -11.34 -1.68 36.30
C CYS A 33 -12.58 -2.46 35.84
N ARG A 34 -12.90 -3.58 36.50
CA ARG A 34 -14.11 -4.36 36.23
C ARG A 34 -15.38 -3.52 36.44
N ASN A 35 -15.48 -2.83 37.56
CA ASN A 35 -16.66 -2.00 37.87
C ASN A 35 -16.80 -0.83 36.90
N GLU A 36 -15.68 -0.21 36.50
CA GLU A 36 -15.69 0.91 35.57
C GLU A 36 -16.14 0.48 34.16
N VAL A 37 -15.61 -0.62 33.66
CA VAL A 37 -16.04 -1.22 32.38
C VAL A 37 -17.51 -1.63 32.42
N LEU A 38 -17.99 -2.15 33.56
CA LEU A 38 -19.41 -2.48 33.73
C LEU A 38 -20.30 -1.25 33.71
N ARG A 39 -19.87 -0.13 34.31
CA ARG A 39 -20.59 1.15 34.24
C ARG A 39 -20.67 1.67 32.80
N LEU A 40 -19.54 1.69 32.10
CA LEU A 40 -19.49 2.08 30.68
C LEU A 40 -20.43 1.21 29.84
N LYS A 41 -20.38 -0.11 30.00
CA LYS A 41 -21.24 -1.04 29.27
C LYS A 41 -22.73 -0.78 29.53
N LYS A 42 -23.12 -0.45 30.76
CA LYS A 42 -24.51 -0.07 31.09
C LYS A 42 -24.93 1.21 30.38
N VAL A 43 -24.09 2.24 30.39
CA VAL A 43 -24.38 3.51 29.69
C VAL A 43 -24.53 3.29 28.19
N PHE A 44 -23.63 2.53 27.56
CA PHE A 44 -23.75 2.17 26.14
C PHE A 44 -25.02 1.37 25.82
N HIS A 45 -25.44 0.49 26.72
CA HIS A 45 -26.69 -0.25 26.56
C HIS A 45 -27.91 0.68 26.62
N LEU A 46 -27.93 1.63 27.57
CA LEU A 46 -28.99 2.63 27.67
C LEU A 46 -29.07 3.51 26.42
N LEU A 47 -27.92 4.01 25.95
CA LEU A 47 -27.82 4.80 24.70
C LEU A 47 -28.35 4.02 23.49
N LYS A 48 -28.08 2.71 23.44
CA LYS A 48 -28.58 1.85 22.37
C LYS A 48 -30.08 1.59 22.49
N ASP A 49 -30.60 1.41 23.69
CA ASP A 49 -32.02 1.13 23.92
C ASP A 49 -32.91 2.36 23.71
N ASP A 50 -32.39 3.55 23.98
CA ASP A 50 -33.06 4.86 23.78
C ASP A 50 -32.98 5.35 22.32
N SER A 51 -32.51 4.50 21.40
CA SER A 51 -32.56 4.82 19.98
C SER A 51 -34.00 4.93 19.50
N VAL A 52 -34.35 6.11 18.97
CA VAL A 52 -35.67 6.43 18.38
C VAL A 52 -36.05 5.47 17.26
N TYR A 53 -35.07 4.82 16.64
CA TYR A 53 -35.26 3.88 15.54
C TYR A 53 -34.56 2.54 15.82
N LYS A 54 -35.36 1.49 16.02
CA LYS A 54 -34.90 0.09 16.03
C LYS A 54 -35.25 -0.53 14.69
N SER A 55 -34.25 -0.84 13.87
CA SER A 55 -34.47 -1.54 12.60
C SER A 55 -35.10 -2.91 12.89
N PRO A 56 -36.25 -3.25 12.30
CA PRO A 56 -36.88 -4.56 12.45
C PRO A 56 -36.10 -5.68 11.74
N TYR A 57 -35.15 -5.33 10.87
CA TYR A 57 -34.32 -6.27 10.12
C TYR A 57 -32.84 -6.13 10.48
N ASP A 58 -32.14 -7.27 10.58
CA ASP A 58 -30.68 -7.27 10.73
C ASP A 58 -30.00 -7.01 9.39
N ILE A 59 -29.89 -5.72 9.04
CA ILE A 59 -29.25 -5.27 7.80
C ILE A 59 -27.74 -5.48 7.79
N ARG A 60 -27.12 -5.87 8.92
CA ARG A 60 -25.67 -6.02 9.03
C ARG A 60 -25.11 -7.01 8.01
N THR A 61 -25.78 -8.14 7.84
CA THR A 61 -25.33 -9.19 6.92
C THR A 61 -25.43 -8.70 5.48
N SER A 62 -26.56 -8.07 5.12
CA SER A 62 -26.76 -7.52 3.78
C SER A 62 -25.76 -6.41 3.45
N VAL A 63 -25.51 -5.48 4.38
CA VAL A 63 -24.50 -4.41 4.20
C VAL A 63 -23.10 -5.00 4.08
N MET A 64 -22.75 -5.99 4.92
CA MET A 64 -21.44 -6.63 4.86
C MET A 64 -21.23 -7.45 3.60
N ASP A 65 -22.29 -8.06 3.06
CA ASP A 65 -22.23 -8.78 1.79
C ASP A 65 -22.04 -7.81 0.61
N ILE A 66 -22.68 -6.63 0.65
CA ILE A 66 -22.45 -5.57 -0.33
C ILE A 66 -20.98 -5.09 -0.28
N ILE A 67 -20.48 -4.76 0.92
CA ILE A 67 -19.08 -4.31 1.10
C ILE A 67 -18.09 -5.40 0.65
N ARG A 68 -18.39 -6.68 0.90
CA ARG A 68 -17.56 -7.80 0.45
C ARG A 68 -17.59 -7.97 -1.06
N SER A 69 -18.75 -7.75 -1.69
CA SER A 69 -18.91 -7.84 -3.14
C SER A 69 -18.23 -6.68 -3.87
N GLU A 70 -18.05 -5.55 -3.19
CA GLU A 70 -17.30 -4.40 -3.67
C GLU A 70 -15.80 -4.74 -3.57
N SER A 71 -15.27 -5.35 -4.63
CA SER A 71 -13.86 -5.69 -4.71
C SER A 71 -13.05 -4.40 -4.63
N VAL A 72 -12.48 -4.13 -3.46
CA VAL A 72 -11.43 -3.12 -3.32
C VAL A 72 -10.30 -3.57 -4.24
N TYR A 73 -10.13 -2.87 -5.37
CA TYR A 73 -8.96 -3.05 -6.22
C TYR A 73 -7.75 -2.65 -5.39
N VAL A 74 -7.16 -3.64 -4.71
CA VAL A 74 -5.84 -3.48 -4.13
C VAL A 74 -4.90 -3.39 -5.32
N VAL A 75 -4.68 -2.15 -5.77
CA VAL A 75 -3.68 -1.83 -6.80
C VAL A 75 -2.36 -2.31 -6.22
N LYS A 76 -1.94 -3.50 -6.65
CA LYS A 76 -0.70 -4.11 -6.21
C LYS A 76 0.42 -3.31 -6.84
N THR A 77 0.89 -2.29 -6.15
CA THR A 77 1.98 -1.44 -6.63
C THR A 77 3.24 -2.30 -6.71
N ILE A 78 3.78 -2.42 -7.92
CA ILE A 78 5.08 -3.06 -8.13
C ILE A 78 6.13 -2.16 -7.49
N SER A 79 6.98 -2.75 -6.65
CA SER A 79 8.07 -2.00 -6.01
C SER A 79 8.95 -1.30 -7.04
N GLY A 80 9.27 -0.02 -6.83
CA GLY A 80 10.10 0.78 -7.73
C GLY A 80 11.48 0.18 -8.00
N PHE A 81 12.01 -0.65 -7.08
CA PHE A 81 13.25 -1.39 -7.32
C PHE A 81 13.14 -2.34 -8.52
N LYS A 82 12.00 -3.02 -8.70
CA LYS A 82 11.76 -3.93 -9.84
C LYS A 82 11.72 -3.17 -11.16
N TRP A 83 11.16 -1.96 -11.17
CA TRP A 83 11.15 -1.08 -12.33
C TRP A 83 12.56 -0.65 -12.74
N VAL A 84 13.40 -0.31 -11.76
CA VAL A 84 14.81 0.05 -12.01
C VAL A 84 15.61 -1.15 -12.52
N THR A 85 15.43 -2.34 -11.96
CA THR A 85 16.16 -3.54 -12.43
C THR A 85 15.77 -3.90 -13.86
N ILE A 86 14.48 -3.86 -14.20
CA ILE A 86 14.01 -4.10 -15.58
C ILE A 86 14.55 -3.03 -16.53
N GLY A 87 14.53 -1.76 -16.11
CA GLY A 87 15.06 -0.66 -16.92
C GLY A 87 16.56 -0.79 -17.19
N SER A 88 17.32 -1.25 -16.19
CA SER A 88 18.74 -1.55 -16.34
C SER A 88 18.98 -2.66 -17.36
N ILE A 89 18.22 -3.76 -17.28
CA ILE A 89 18.31 -4.86 -18.25
C ILE A 89 18.04 -4.34 -19.67
N ILE A 90 16.95 -3.58 -19.88
CA ILE A 90 16.62 -3.00 -21.19
C ILE A 90 17.75 -2.12 -21.70
N PHE A 91 18.30 -1.25 -20.85
CA PHE A 91 19.40 -0.37 -21.21
C PHE A 91 20.64 -1.15 -21.66
N PHE A 92 21.04 -2.16 -20.87
CA PHE A 92 22.16 -3.02 -21.25
C PHE A 92 21.89 -3.81 -22.53
N SER A 93 20.68 -4.34 -22.72
CA SER A 93 20.30 -5.03 -23.95
C SER A 93 20.44 -4.12 -25.17
N ILE A 94 20.01 -2.85 -25.08
CA ILE A 94 20.15 -1.87 -26.16
C ILE A 94 21.63 -1.55 -26.41
N LEU A 95 22.45 -1.43 -25.38
CA LEU A 95 23.89 -1.21 -25.57
C LEU A 95 24.56 -2.41 -26.25
N LEU A 96 24.25 -3.63 -25.79
CA LEU A 96 24.83 -4.88 -26.27
C LEU A 96 24.38 -5.22 -27.70
N ILE A 97 23.18 -4.82 -28.13
CA ILE A 97 22.69 -5.12 -29.47
C ILE A 97 23.57 -4.51 -30.57
N ASN A 98 24.17 -3.33 -30.30
CA ASN A 98 25.07 -2.65 -31.21
C ASN A 98 26.38 -3.45 -31.45
N PHE A 99 26.72 -4.37 -30.55
CA PHE A 99 27.89 -5.25 -30.65
C PHE A 99 27.53 -6.67 -31.10
N SER A 100 26.25 -6.94 -31.40
CA SER A 100 25.83 -8.27 -31.83
C SER A 100 26.20 -8.54 -33.28
N ASP A 101 26.51 -9.81 -33.59
CA ASP A 101 26.77 -10.28 -34.96
C ASP A 101 25.59 -9.98 -35.89
N SER A 102 24.37 -10.03 -35.37
CA SER A 102 23.16 -9.66 -36.11
C SER A 102 23.17 -8.21 -36.58
N PHE A 103 23.68 -7.29 -35.74
CA PHE A 103 23.79 -5.88 -36.11
C PHE A 103 24.94 -5.62 -37.08
N LEU A 104 26.06 -6.35 -36.92
CA LEU A 104 27.18 -6.30 -37.87
C LEU A 104 26.74 -6.77 -39.26
N TRP A 105 26.04 -7.91 -39.35
CA TRP A 105 25.47 -8.41 -40.60
C TRP A 105 24.51 -7.41 -41.25
N LEU A 106 23.63 -6.81 -40.44
CA LEU A 106 22.67 -5.81 -40.93
C LEU A 106 23.36 -4.54 -41.44
N LYS A 107 24.46 -4.14 -40.80
CA LYS A 107 25.29 -3.01 -41.22
C LYS A 107 26.06 -3.31 -42.52
N ASP A 108 26.50 -4.56 -42.71
CA ASP A 108 27.16 -4.99 -43.95
C ASP A 108 26.19 -4.97 -45.14
N GLU A 109 24.93 -5.34 -44.93
CA GLU A 109 23.90 -5.37 -45.99
C GLU A 109 23.35 -3.98 -46.34
N PHE A 110 23.05 -3.14 -45.34
CA PHE A 110 22.40 -1.84 -45.54
C PHE A 110 23.35 -0.64 -45.46
N GLY A 111 24.63 -0.86 -45.19
CA GLY A 111 25.64 0.18 -45.04
C GLY A 111 25.63 0.88 -43.68
N SER A 112 26.63 1.73 -43.42
CA SER A 112 26.80 2.41 -42.13
C SER A 112 25.66 3.37 -41.80
N ASP A 113 24.97 3.88 -42.81
CA ASP A 113 23.91 4.89 -42.68
C ASP A 113 22.70 4.36 -41.88
N TYR A 114 22.52 3.04 -41.81
CA TYR A 114 21.47 2.40 -41.01
C TYR A 114 21.69 2.54 -39.49
N THR A 115 22.93 2.80 -39.05
CA THR A 115 23.27 2.91 -37.62
C THR A 115 22.52 4.05 -36.92
N ILE A 116 22.35 5.18 -37.64
CA ILE A 116 21.72 6.39 -37.13
C ILE A 116 20.22 6.19 -36.84
N PRO A 117 19.38 5.79 -37.81
CA PRO A 117 17.95 5.59 -37.55
C PRO A 117 17.69 4.51 -36.50
N MET A 118 18.49 3.43 -36.46
CA MET A 118 18.34 2.41 -35.42
C MET A 118 18.59 2.97 -34.01
N SER A 119 19.66 3.77 -33.86
CA SER A 119 19.97 4.42 -32.59
C SER A 119 18.86 5.38 -32.13
N ILE A 120 18.23 6.09 -33.07
CA ILE A 120 17.08 6.97 -32.78
C ILE A 120 15.89 6.15 -32.26
N VAL A 121 15.53 5.05 -32.93
CA VAL A 121 14.40 4.20 -32.52
C VAL A 121 14.64 3.60 -31.13
N MET A 122 15.84 3.10 -30.86
CA MET A 122 16.18 2.56 -29.55
C MET A 122 16.14 3.63 -28.45
N GLY A 123 16.66 4.83 -28.73
CA GLY A 123 16.57 5.96 -27.81
C GLY A 123 15.13 6.39 -27.53
N PHE A 124 14.26 6.32 -28.54
CA PHE A 124 12.83 6.61 -28.40
C PHE A 124 12.12 5.60 -27.49
N ILE A 125 12.36 4.29 -27.70
CA ILE A 125 11.79 3.22 -26.86
C ILE A 125 12.25 3.39 -25.41
N PHE A 126 13.54 3.66 -25.19
CA PHE A 126 14.08 3.88 -23.86
C PHE A 126 13.49 5.12 -23.17
N SER A 127 13.28 6.20 -23.92
CA SER A 127 12.65 7.43 -23.42
C SER A 127 11.19 7.19 -23.02
N ALA A 128 10.43 6.48 -23.86
CA ALA A 128 9.05 6.11 -23.56
C ALA A 128 8.96 5.22 -22.31
N TYR A 129 9.84 4.23 -22.17
CA TYR A 129 9.93 3.40 -20.97
C TYR A 129 10.23 4.25 -19.72
N SER A 130 11.18 5.18 -19.83
CA SER A 130 11.57 6.07 -18.72
C SER A 130 10.41 6.96 -18.27
N ALA A 131 9.62 7.48 -19.21
CA ALA A 131 8.43 8.27 -18.89
C ALA A 131 7.39 7.46 -18.09
N VAL A 132 7.12 6.21 -18.51
CA VAL A 132 6.20 5.30 -17.79
C VAL A 132 6.74 4.97 -16.39
N LEU A 133 8.04 4.69 -16.28
CA LEU A 133 8.68 4.40 -15.00
C LEU A 133 8.52 5.56 -14.01
N ILE A 134 8.76 6.79 -14.46
CA ILE A 134 8.61 8.00 -13.64
C ILE A 134 7.14 8.20 -13.26
N GLY A 135 6.21 8.06 -14.21
CA GLY A 135 4.78 8.23 -13.98
C GLY A 135 4.23 7.22 -12.96
N CYS A 136 4.55 5.93 -13.11
CA CYS A 136 4.06 4.87 -12.24
C CYS A 136 4.70 4.87 -10.84
N ASN A 137 5.91 5.44 -10.69
CA ASN A 137 6.66 5.42 -9.42
C ASN A 137 6.90 6.82 -8.83
N TYR A 138 6.19 7.84 -9.33
CA TYR A 138 6.40 9.24 -8.96
C TYR A 138 6.46 9.46 -7.44
N GLU A 139 5.51 8.86 -6.70
CA GLU A 139 5.41 9.03 -5.25
C GLU A 139 6.57 8.36 -4.50
N SER A 140 7.05 7.22 -5.01
CA SER A 140 8.24 6.56 -4.45
C SER A 140 9.52 7.35 -4.71
N ILE A 141 9.65 7.93 -5.91
CA ILE A 141 10.77 8.78 -6.31
C ILE A 141 10.78 10.07 -5.47
N LYS A 142 9.62 10.72 -5.31
CA LYS A 142 9.46 11.90 -4.47
C LYS A 142 9.88 11.64 -3.03
N LYS A 143 9.39 10.55 -2.43
CA LYS A 143 9.76 10.16 -1.06
C LYS A 143 11.26 9.90 -0.91
N TYR A 144 11.89 9.28 -1.91
CA TYR A 144 13.34 9.05 -1.90
C TYR A 144 14.14 10.37 -1.98
N LEU A 145 13.73 11.29 -2.86
CA LEU A 145 14.33 12.62 -3.00
C LEU A 145 14.21 13.43 -1.70
N GLU A 146 13.04 13.43 -1.06
CA GLU A 146 12.82 14.13 0.20
C GLU A 146 13.72 13.58 1.33
N LEU A 147 13.85 12.25 1.45
CA LEU A 147 14.73 11.63 2.43
C LEU A 147 16.20 11.99 2.21
N HIS A 148 16.67 11.95 0.95
CA HIS A 148 18.05 12.29 0.61
C HIS A 148 18.36 13.79 0.78
N TYR A 149 17.41 14.66 0.42
CA TYR A 149 17.58 16.12 0.57
C TYR A 149 17.64 16.52 2.05
N LYS A 150 16.82 15.89 2.90
CA LYS A 150 16.81 16.12 4.35
C LYS A 150 18.11 15.69 5.04
N TRP A 151 18.80 14.69 4.49
CA TRP A 151 20.13 14.25 4.96
C TRP A 151 21.29 15.15 4.50
N LYS A 152 21.09 15.98 3.46
CA LYS A 152 22.14 16.87 2.94
C LYS A 152 22.19 18.24 3.64
N ILE A 153 21.16 18.57 4.44
CA ILE A 153 21.00 19.85 5.15
C ILE A 153 21.33 19.73 6.65
N LYS A 154 21.69 18.54 7.13
CA LYS A 154 22.08 18.30 8.52
C LYS A 154 23.55 17.90 8.58
#